data_AF-A0A946ZPR3-F1
#
_entry.id   AF-A0A946ZPR3-F1
#
_cell.length_a   1.000
_cell.length_b   1.000
_cell.length_c   1.000
_cell.angle_alpha   90.00
_cell.angle_beta   90.00
_cell.angle_gamma   90.00
#
_symmetry.space_group_name_H-M   'P 1'
#
loop_
_entity.id
_entity.type
_entity.pdbx_description
1 polymer ?
#
loop_
_entity_poly.entity_id
_entity_poly.type
_entity_poly.pdbx_seq_one_letter_code
_entity_poly.pdbx_strand_id
1 'polypeptide(L)'
;MKKTLLQIIVLLFACTLFGQADLEFLNNPASDITTSKNAEASYDELLLLFKEWRAFEIPPMKDGAPDYTAKTFKTRWPVFKDLQEHLNAIDTTNWTVPQRVDWMLVWAEMNGYDFNQRILKPWERDPAYYKSVWEYRSDVPAHEGPTHHKTLELWTYSFPLSKEERENLLRDLSVIPPLNIQAQENLTGNAAELWQAGIRVIENQANALERILNKEGIAEDDEIMAAVLEAIASTNRFTSWLSEQAKIKTGPSGIGKENYSWYLQNVHLVPLSWEDEVLLLKRELARAWTSLKLEEHRNRALPPLMAANSP
;
A
#
# COMPACT_ATOMS: atom_id res chain seq x y z
N MET A 1 14.58 16.63 -59.91
CA MET A 1 13.90 17.13 -61.13
C MET A 1 12.99 16.02 -61.68
N LYS A 2 11.68 16.31 -61.76
CA LYS A 2 10.63 15.83 -62.70
C LYS A 2 10.58 14.31 -63.03
N LYS A 3 9.51 13.58 -62.60
CA LYS A 3 8.23 13.26 -63.33
C LYS A 3 8.48 12.29 -64.51
N THR A 4 7.80 11.15 -64.71
CA THR A 4 6.34 10.83 -64.82
C THR A 4 6.23 9.28 -64.96
N LEU A 5 5.37 8.53 -64.25
CA LEU A 5 3.93 8.25 -64.45
C LEU A 5 3.58 7.23 -65.58
N LEU A 6 3.07 6.05 -65.21
CA LEU A 6 2.03 5.26 -65.92
C LEU A 6 1.47 4.18 -64.96
N GLN A 7 0.51 4.48 -64.09
CA GLN A 7 -0.93 4.12 -64.17
C GLN A 7 -1.31 2.84 -64.94
N ILE A 8 -1.84 1.84 -64.22
CA ILE A 8 -3.07 1.12 -64.59
C ILE A 8 -3.95 0.99 -63.34
N ILE A 9 -5.16 1.51 -63.43
CA ILE A 9 -6.28 1.43 -62.48
C ILE A 9 -7.36 0.55 -63.14
N VAL A 10 -7.86 -0.47 -62.43
CA VAL A 10 -9.24 -1.02 -62.54
C VAL A 10 -9.60 -1.56 -61.14
N LEU A 11 -10.21 -0.75 -60.26
CA LEU A 11 -11.65 -0.64 -59.94
C LEU A 11 -12.30 -1.87 -59.25
N LEU A 12 -12.50 -1.72 -57.93
CA LEU A 12 -13.80 -1.74 -57.21
C LEU A 12 -14.93 -2.64 -57.77
N PHE A 13 -15.35 -3.64 -56.98
CA PHE A 13 -16.72 -3.82 -56.46
C PHE A 13 -16.88 -5.21 -55.80
N ALA A 14 -17.17 -5.25 -54.50
CA ALA A 14 -18.04 -6.23 -53.83
C ALA A 14 -18.08 -5.98 -52.31
N CYS A 15 -18.44 -4.75 -51.91
CA CYS A 15 -19.16 -4.53 -50.67
C CYS A 15 -20.64 -4.61 -51.02
N THR A 16 -21.31 -5.71 -50.65
CA THR A 16 -22.73 -5.79 -50.25
C THR A 16 -23.11 -7.26 -50.18
N LEU A 17 -23.78 -7.64 -49.08
CA LEU A 17 -24.39 -8.92 -48.72
C LEU A 17 -23.62 -9.67 -47.62
N PHE A 18 -23.73 -9.18 -46.39
CA PHE A 18 -24.23 -9.95 -45.25
C PHE A 18 -24.45 -8.98 -44.06
N GLY A 19 -25.71 -8.86 -43.66
CA GLY A 19 -26.12 -8.53 -42.28
C GLY A 19 -25.93 -7.09 -41.80
N GLN A 20 -26.95 -6.26 -41.99
CA GLN A 20 -27.28 -5.20 -41.01
C GLN A 20 -27.71 -5.87 -39.70
N ALA A 21 -26.79 -6.03 -38.76
CA ALA A 21 -27.03 -6.14 -37.33
C ALA A 21 -25.71 -5.82 -36.62
N ASP A 22 -25.79 -4.97 -35.59
CA ASP A 22 -24.74 -4.75 -34.58
C ASP A 22 -23.54 -3.86 -34.95
N LEU A 23 -23.81 -2.73 -35.62
CA LEU A 23 -22.92 -1.55 -35.57
C LEU A 23 -23.58 -0.36 -34.83
N GLU A 24 -24.38 -0.65 -33.82
CA GLU A 24 -25.03 0.33 -32.92
C GLU A 24 -24.33 0.45 -31.55
N PHE A 25 -23.20 -0.24 -31.32
CA PHE A 25 -22.58 -0.33 -30.00
C PHE A 25 -21.57 0.78 -29.64
N LEU A 26 -21.39 1.81 -30.46
CA LEU A 26 -20.39 2.86 -30.22
C LEU A 26 -20.92 4.31 -30.29
N ASN A 27 -22.23 4.51 -30.22
CA ASN A 27 -22.83 5.86 -30.12
C ASN A 27 -24.12 5.85 -29.27
N ASN A 28 -24.00 5.48 -27.99
CA ASN A 28 -25.05 5.82 -27.02
C ASN A 28 -24.50 6.83 -25.99
N PRO A 29 -24.64 8.15 -26.22
CA PRO A 29 -24.48 9.11 -25.15
C PRO A 29 -25.74 9.02 -24.28
N ALA A 30 -25.58 8.62 -23.02
CA ALA A 30 -26.64 8.50 -22.02
C ALA A 30 -27.68 7.40 -22.31
N SER A 31 -27.35 6.15 -21.96
CA SER A 31 -28.38 5.27 -21.43
C SER A 31 -28.87 5.87 -20.12
N ASP A 32 -30.10 6.39 -20.14
CA ASP A 32 -30.91 6.87 -19.00
C ASP A 32 -30.32 6.61 -17.61
N ILE A 33 -29.70 7.64 -17.04
CA ILE A 33 -29.40 7.73 -15.61
C ILE A 33 -30.71 8.11 -14.91
N THR A 34 -31.66 7.18 -14.87
CA THR A 34 -32.70 7.20 -13.86
C THR A 34 -32.38 6.10 -12.88
N THR A 35 -31.47 6.40 -11.96
CA THR A 35 -31.28 5.62 -10.74
C THR A 35 -32.65 5.55 -10.06
N SER A 36 -33.19 4.34 -9.85
CA SER A 36 -34.45 4.23 -9.12
C SER A 36 -34.27 4.83 -7.72
N LYS A 37 -35.32 5.42 -7.14
CA LYS A 37 -35.26 5.98 -5.77
C LYS A 37 -34.71 4.98 -4.74
N ASN A 38 -34.94 3.68 -4.95
CA ASN A 38 -34.39 2.61 -4.12
C ASN A 38 -32.88 2.42 -4.33
N ALA A 39 -32.37 2.57 -5.55
CA ALA A 39 -30.94 2.51 -5.85
C ALA A 39 -30.19 3.76 -5.37
N GLU A 40 -30.82 4.93 -5.36
CA GLU A 40 -30.27 6.13 -4.71
C GLU A 40 -30.14 5.90 -3.20
N ALA A 41 -31.20 5.40 -2.56
CA ALA A 41 -31.19 5.11 -1.12
C ALA A 41 -30.14 4.06 -0.72
N SER A 42 -29.98 2.97 -1.49
CA SER A 42 -28.95 1.97 -1.17
C SER A 42 -27.54 2.44 -1.49
N TYR A 43 -27.34 3.36 -2.43
CA TYR A 43 -26.03 3.97 -2.64
C TYR A 43 -25.65 4.95 -1.52
N ASP A 44 -26.60 5.76 -1.02
CA ASP A 44 -26.39 6.60 0.16
C ASP A 44 -26.01 5.77 1.40
N GLU A 45 -26.57 4.56 1.53
CA GLU A 45 -26.20 3.60 2.57
C GLU A 45 -24.73 3.17 2.46
N LEU A 46 -24.21 2.90 1.25
CA LEU A 46 -22.78 2.64 1.06
C LEU A 46 -21.91 3.84 1.47
N LEU A 47 -22.32 5.06 1.12
CA LEU A 47 -21.57 6.26 1.48
C LEU A 47 -21.52 6.49 3.00
N LEU A 48 -22.60 6.15 3.71
CA LEU A 48 -22.63 6.18 5.16
C LEU A 48 -21.71 5.09 5.75
N LEU A 49 -21.86 3.85 5.30
CA LEU A 49 -21.03 2.72 5.71
C LEU A 49 -19.53 3.00 5.48
N PHE A 50 -19.17 3.63 4.36
CA PHE A 50 -17.79 3.99 4.07
C PHE A 50 -17.21 4.96 5.11
N LYS A 51 -17.99 5.94 5.57
CA LYS A 51 -17.56 6.87 6.64
C LYS A 51 -17.39 6.14 7.98
N GLU A 52 -18.30 5.23 8.30
CA GLU A 52 -18.21 4.39 9.50
C GLU A 52 -16.97 3.49 9.44
N TRP A 53 -16.73 2.87 8.28
CA TRP A 53 -15.54 2.06 8.01
C TRP A 53 -14.25 2.87 8.14
N ARG A 54 -14.15 4.09 7.58
CA ARG A 54 -12.99 4.98 7.78
C ARG A 54 -12.75 5.32 9.25
N ALA A 55 -13.81 5.59 10.00
CA ALA A 55 -13.70 5.87 11.43
C ALA A 55 -13.28 4.64 12.24
N PHE A 56 -13.72 3.44 11.82
CA PHE A 56 -13.36 2.18 12.45
C PHE A 56 -11.94 1.71 12.09
N GLU A 57 -11.48 1.87 10.87
CA GLU A 57 -10.18 1.35 10.44
C GLU A 57 -9.04 1.96 11.28
N ILE A 58 -9.14 3.26 11.59
CA ILE A 58 -8.23 3.96 12.49
C ILE A 58 -8.35 3.37 13.92
N PRO A 59 -7.25 2.88 14.52
CA PRO A 59 -7.27 2.36 15.88
C PRO A 59 -7.48 3.48 16.92
N PRO A 60 -8.10 3.17 18.08
CA PRO A 60 -8.14 4.10 19.20
C PRO A 60 -6.74 4.39 19.72
N MET A 61 -6.60 5.43 20.54
CA MET A 61 -5.34 5.77 21.18
C MET A 61 -5.19 5.08 22.54
N LYS A 62 -4.00 4.61 22.87
CA LYS A 62 -3.58 4.11 24.19
C LYS A 62 -2.25 4.78 24.55
N ASP A 63 -2.23 5.47 25.68
CA ASP A 63 -1.03 6.14 26.21
C ASP A 63 -0.36 7.10 25.21
N GLY A 64 -1.13 7.74 24.33
CA GLY A 64 -0.63 8.68 23.32
C GLY A 64 -0.19 8.05 22.00
N ALA A 65 -0.25 6.73 21.84
CA ALA A 65 0.00 6.02 20.58
C ALA A 65 -1.24 5.27 20.06
N PRO A 66 -1.30 4.92 18.76
CA PRO A 66 -2.28 3.96 18.26
C PRO A 66 -2.28 2.64 19.04
N ASP A 67 -3.45 2.14 19.39
CA ASP A 67 -3.61 0.90 20.15
C ASP A 67 -3.71 -0.33 19.23
N TYR A 68 -2.57 -0.97 19.00
CA TYR A 68 -2.45 -2.25 18.29
C TYR A 68 -2.46 -3.46 19.22
N THR A 69 -2.88 -3.32 20.48
CA THR A 69 -2.89 -4.45 21.41
C THR A 69 -3.89 -5.53 20.99
N ALA A 70 -3.53 -6.79 21.24
CA ALA A 70 -4.41 -7.93 20.98
C ALA A 70 -5.79 -7.80 21.65
N LYS A 71 -5.85 -7.15 22.83
CA LYS A 71 -7.11 -6.87 23.54
C LYS A 71 -8.01 -5.95 22.71
N THR A 72 -7.46 -4.88 22.14
CA THR A 72 -8.21 -3.91 21.35
C THR A 72 -8.71 -4.54 20.07
N PHE A 73 -7.86 -5.27 19.33
CA PHE A 73 -8.31 -6.00 18.15
C PHE A 73 -9.39 -7.03 18.44
N LYS A 74 -9.25 -7.82 19.52
CA LYS A 74 -10.27 -8.78 19.95
C LYS A 74 -11.60 -8.10 20.28
N THR A 75 -11.57 -6.94 20.94
CA THR A 75 -12.77 -6.21 21.35
C THR A 75 -13.48 -5.58 20.16
N ARG A 76 -12.72 -5.12 19.16
CA ARG A 76 -13.25 -4.46 17.96
C ARG A 76 -13.68 -5.43 16.87
N TRP A 77 -13.30 -6.71 16.96
CA TRP A 77 -13.59 -7.71 15.94
C TRP A 77 -15.09 -7.89 15.66
N PRO A 78 -16.01 -7.97 16.65
CA PRO A 78 -17.44 -8.05 16.37
C PRO A 78 -17.95 -6.85 15.56
N VAL A 79 -17.50 -5.63 15.91
CA VAL A 79 -17.89 -4.40 15.18
C VAL A 79 -17.42 -4.43 13.73
N PHE A 80 -16.20 -4.94 13.46
CA PHE A 80 -15.74 -5.16 12.09
C PHE A 80 -16.64 -6.15 11.33
N LYS A 81 -17.05 -7.24 11.98
CA LYS A 81 -17.94 -8.23 11.39
C LYS A 81 -19.31 -7.65 11.06
N ASP A 82 -19.86 -6.82 11.94
CA ASP A 82 -21.13 -6.11 11.69
C ASP A 82 -21.02 -5.19 10.46
N LEU A 83 -19.93 -4.41 10.33
CA LEU A 83 -19.69 -3.57 9.16
C LEU A 83 -19.58 -4.42 7.87
N GLN A 84 -18.92 -5.58 7.94
CA GLN A 84 -18.74 -6.45 6.79
C GLN A 84 -20.08 -7.09 6.38
N GLU A 85 -20.90 -7.49 7.35
CA GLU A 85 -22.25 -8.00 7.11
C GLU A 85 -23.16 -6.93 6.50
N HIS A 86 -23.07 -5.70 7.00
CA HIS A 86 -23.79 -4.54 6.44
C HIS A 86 -23.41 -4.30 4.98
N LEU A 87 -22.12 -4.27 4.64
CA LEU A 87 -21.66 -4.11 3.25
C LEU A 87 -22.28 -5.15 2.32
N ASN A 88 -22.29 -6.41 2.74
CA ASN A 88 -22.80 -7.52 1.94
C ASN A 88 -24.33 -7.53 1.82
N ALA A 89 -25.04 -6.82 2.70
CA ALA A 89 -26.51 -6.72 2.68
C ALA A 89 -27.03 -5.61 1.76
N ILE A 90 -26.17 -4.67 1.33
CA ILE A 90 -26.56 -3.58 0.43
C ILE A 90 -27.02 -4.14 -0.93
N ASP A 91 -28.24 -3.82 -1.34
CA ASP A 91 -28.76 -4.21 -2.66
C ASP A 91 -28.15 -3.36 -3.78
N THR A 92 -27.38 -4.03 -4.64
CA THR A 92 -26.65 -3.45 -5.78
C THR A 92 -27.32 -3.71 -7.14
N THR A 93 -28.51 -4.34 -7.17
CA THR A 93 -29.15 -4.86 -8.40
C THR A 93 -29.36 -3.80 -9.48
N ASN A 94 -29.70 -2.56 -9.10
CA ASN A 94 -30.01 -1.45 -10.01
C ASN A 94 -28.94 -0.35 -10.02
N TRP A 95 -27.73 -0.66 -9.58
CA TRP A 95 -26.63 0.30 -9.56
C TRP A 95 -25.97 0.48 -10.92
N THR A 96 -25.54 1.71 -11.18
CA THR A 96 -24.66 2.01 -12.31
C THR A 96 -23.32 1.29 -12.16
N VAL A 97 -22.54 1.19 -13.24
CA VAL A 97 -21.18 0.58 -13.17
C VAL A 97 -20.29 1.31 -12.15
N PRO A 98 -20.18 2.65 -12.12
CA PRO A 98 -19.34 3.34 -11.13
C PRO A 98 -19.73 3.03 -9.68
N GLN A 99 -21.03 3.01 -9.36
CA GLN A 99 -21.48 2.69 -8.01
C GLN A 99 -21.09 1.27 -7.60
N ARG A 100 -21.21 0.29 -8.52
CA ARG A 100 -20.77 -1.10 -8.25
C ARG A 100 -19.26 -1.20 -8.05
N VAL A 101 -18.49 -0.37 -8.75
CA VAL A 101 -17.04 -0.25 -8.54
C VAL A 101 -16.77 0.27 -7.12
N ASP A 102 -17.47 1.32 -6.66
CA ASP A 102 -17.30 1.84 -5.30
C ASP A 102 -17.54 0.76 -4.24
N TRP A 103 -18.63 -0.01 -4.36
CA TRP A 103 -18.89 -1.13 -3.45
C TRP A 103 -17.76 -2.17 -3.47
N MET A 104 -17.27 -2.52 -4.65
CA MET A 104 -16.18 -3.50 -4.79
C MET A 104 -14.88 -3.00 -4.15
N LEU A 105 -14.60 -1.70 -4.22
CA LEU A 105 -13.43 -1.10 -3.56
C LEU A 105 -13.54 -1.17 -2.04
N VAL A 106 -14.71 -0.87 -1.46
CA VAL A 106 -14.94 -1.02 -0.02
C VAL A 106 -14.81 -2.49 0.39
N TRP A 107 -15.37 -3.40 -0.40
CA TRP A 107 -15.27 -4.85 -0.18
C TRP A 107 -13.82 -5.33 -0.17
N ALA A 108 -13.03 -4.92 -1.18
CA ALA A 108 -11.62 -5.26 -1.28
C ALA A 108 -10.80 -4.74 -0.10
N GLU A 109 -11.09 -3.53 0.36
CA GLU A 109 -10.36 -2.94 1.49
C GLU A 109 -10.69 -3.64 2.82
N MET A 110 -11.97 -3.95 3.07
CA MET A 110 -12.37 -4.71 4.26
C MET A 110 -11.78 -6.12 4.25
N ASN A 111 -11.66 -6.76 3.08
CA ASN A 111 -10.92 -8.02 2.93
C ASN A 111 -9.43 -7.86 3.28
N GLY A 112 -8.81 -6.74 2.90
CA GLY A 112 -7.44 -6.42 3.30
C GLY A 112 -7.27 -6.33 4.81
N TYR A 113 -8.21 -5.68 5.51
CA TYR A 113 -8.20 -5.61 6.97
C TYR A 113 -8.39 -6.97 7.64
N ASP A 114 -9.37 -7.77 7.19
CA ASP A 114 -9.59 -9.15 7.65
C ASP A 114 -8.34 -10.03 7.42
N PHE A 115 -7.70 -9.89 6.26
CA PHE A 115 -6.45 -10.59 5.96
C PHE A 115 -5.31 -10.17 6.88
N ASN A 116 -5.21 -8.88 7.21
CA ASN A 116 -4.25 -8.38 8.19
C ASN A 116 -4.47 -9.00 9.56
N GLN A 117 -5.71 -9.21 9.99
CA GLN A 117 -6.01 -9.86 11.27
C GLN A 117 -5.67 -11.36 11.29
N ARG A 118 -6.06 -12.08 10.24
CA ARG A 118 -5.99 -13.55 10.23
C ARG A 118 -4.64 -14.09 9.76
N ILE A 119 -4.07 -13.47 8.72
CA ILE A 119 -2.97 -14.03 7.94
C ILE A 119 -1.71 -13.17 8.00
N LEU A 120 -1.79 -11.90 7.58
CA LEU A 120 -0.58 -11.08 7.46
C LEU A 120 -0.05 -10.63 8.83
N LYS A 121 -0.92 -10.19 9.74
CA LYS A 121 -0.62 -9.84 11.14
C LYS A 121 0.59 -8.91 11.29
N PRO A 122 0.62 -7.76 10.59
CA PRO A 122 1.83 -6.92 10.52
C PRO A 122 2.30 -6.46 11.92
N TRP A 123 1.38 -6.07 12.80
CA TRP A 123 1.69 -5.68 14.18
C TRP A 123 2.21 -6.83 15.07
N GLU A 124 1.97 -8.09 14.73
CA GLU A 124 2.46 -9.26 15.50
C GLU A 124 3.79 -9.79 14.97
N ARG A 125 4.08 -9.68 13.67
CA ARG A 125 5.18 -10.40 13.03
C ARG A 125 6.29 -9.54 12.45
N ASP A 126 6.05 -8.25 12.22
CA ASP A 126 6.96 -7.37 11.49
C ASP A 126 7.37 -6.15 12.34
N PRO A 127 8.62 -6.12 12.86
CA PRO A 127 9.10 -4.97 13.59
C PRO A 127 9.09 -3.66 12.80
N ALA A 128 9.17 -3.69 11.46
CA ALA A 128 9.15 -2.48 10.65
C ALA A 128 7.81 -1.73 10.72
N TYR A 129 6.71 -2.40 11.12
CA TYR A 129 5.41 -1.76 11.33
C TYR A 129 5.44 -0.67 12.41
N TYR A 130 6.41 -0.73 13.32
CA TYR A 130 6.59 0.24 14.42
C TYR A 130 7.53 1.39 14.07
N LYS A 131 7.92 1.54 12.79
CA LYS A 131 8.64 2.72 12.29
C LYS A 131 7.68 3.92 12.19
N SER A 132 8.05 5.01 12.83
CA SER A 132 7.30 6.27 12.84
C SER A 132 7.92 7.38 12.00
N VAL A 133 9.25 7.42 11.82
CA VAL A 133 9.92 8.61 11.24
C VAL A 133 10.15 8.47 9.73
N TRP A 134 9.66 9.43 8.95
CA TRP A 134 9.80 9.48 7.50
C TRP A 134 10.47 10.79 7.04
N GLU A 135 11.67 10.66 6.47
CA GLU A 135 12.51 11.80 6.05
C GLU A 135 12.28 12.23 4.60
N TYR A 136 11.46 11.51 3.86
CA TYR A 136 11.16 11.80 2.46
C TYR A 136 9.68 11.53 2.18
N ARG A 137 9.15 12.27 1.22
CA ARG A 137 7.81 12.05 0.68
C ARG A 137 7.79 10.73 -0.09
N SER A 138 6.76 9.91 0.14
CA SER A 138 6.52 8.72 -0.69
C SER A 138 6.26 9.11 -2.16
N ASP A 139 6.79 8.31 -3.08
CA ASP A 139 6.58 8.40 -4.53
C ASP A 139 5.26 7.75 -4.98
N VAL A 140 4.57 7.06 -4.07
CA VAL A 140 3.23 6.50 -4.22
C VAL A 140 2.27 7.10 -3.17
N PRO A 141 0.94 6.94 -3.30
CA PRO A 141 -0.02 7.57 -2.39
C PRO A 141 0.10 7.20 -0.90
N ALA A 142 0.65 6.02 -0.59
CA ALA A 142 0.90 5.55 0.77
C ALA A 142 2.35 5.06 0.88
N HIS A 143 2.99 5.24 2.05
CA HIS A 143 4.35 4.78 2.27
C HIS A 143 4.55 3.31 1.89
N GLU A 144 5.68 3.02 1.24
CA GLU A 144 6.03 1.66 0.90
C GLU A 144 6.32 0.84 2.17
N GLY A 145 5.67 -0.32 2.27
CA GLY A 145 5.82 -1.22 3.40
C GLY A 145 4.88 -0.92 4.58
N PRO A 146 5.08 -1.61 5.71
CA PRO A 146 4.19 -1.53 6.85
C PRO A 146 4.24 -0.14 7.50
N THR A 147 3.09 0.53 7.60
CA THR A 147 2.99 1.89 8.11
C THR A 147 1.82 2.00 9.09
N HIS A 148 2.07 2.60 10.25
CA HIS A 148 1.06 2.82 11.28
C HIS A 148 0.39 4.20 11.17
N HIS A 149 -0.78 4.37 11.80
CA HIS A 149 -1.64 5.56 11.69
C HIS A 149 -1.14 6.89 12.29
N LYS A 150 0.11 6.95 12.79
CA LYS A 150 0.64 8.12 13.52
C LYS A 150 2.13 8.32 13.26
N THR A 151 2.49 8.55 12.02
CA THR A 151 3.88 8.80 11.61
C THR A 151 4.31 10.24 11.90
N LEU A 152 5.62 10.44 12.05
CA LEU A 152 6.31 11.72 11.95
C LEU A 152 6.77 11.89 10.49
N GLU A 153 6.06 12.73 9.75
CA GLU A 153 6.40 13.11 8.36
C GLU A 153 7.44 14.24 8.36
N LEU A 154 8.68 13.95 8.80
CA LEU A 154 9.73 14.95 9.02
C LEU A 154 10.03 15.81 7.78
N TRP A 155 9.84 15.28 6.57
CA TRP A 155 10.03 16.02 5.31
C TRP A 155 9.06 17.20 5.13
N THR A 156 7.96 17.25 5.88
CA THR A 156 6.98 18.35 5.82
C THR A 156 7.38 19.57 6.65
N TYR A 157 8.39 19.44 7.51
CA TYR A 157 8.84 20.47 8.44
C TYR A 157 9.92 21.36 7.83
N SER A 158 9.82 22.67 8.04
CA SER A 158 10.87 23.63 7.72
C SER A 158 11.57 24.08 9.00
N PHE A 159 12.91 24.09 8.98
CA PHE A 159 13.71 24.55 10.11
C PHE A 159 14.33 25.93 9.79
N PRO A 160 14.35 26.88 10.75
CA PRO A 160 13.83 26.77 12.12
C PRO A 160 12.30 26.68 12.16
N LEU A 161 11.77 25.94 13.14
CA LEU A 161 10.35 25.62 13.22
C LEU A 161 9.49 26.86 13.51
N SER A 162 8.33 26.95 12.86
CA SER A 162 7.26 27.82 13.34
C SER A 162 6.68 27.28 14.66
N LYS A 163 5.88 28.12 15.35
CA LYS A 163 5.20 27.70 16.59
C LYS A 163 4.29 26.48 16.38
N GLU A 164 3.56 26.45 15.26
CA GLU A 164 2.66 25.35 14.93
C GLU A 164 3.44 24.06 14.61
N GLU A 165 4.50 24.17 13.81
CA GLU A 165 5.39 23.04 13.50
C GLU A 165 6.07 22.50 14.76
N ARG A 166 6.49 23.35 15.70
CA ARG A 166 6.99 22.93 17.01
C ARG A 166 5.97 22.06 17.76
N GLU A 167 4.73 22.53 17.87
CA GLU A 167 3.67 21.81 18.59
C GLU A 167 3.33 20.47 17.90
N ASN A 168 3.34 20.43 16.56
CA ASN A 168 3.13 19.22 15.78
C ASN A 168 4.29 18.22 15.94
N LEU A 169 5.54 18.67 15.87
CA LEU A 169 6.72 17.82 16.04
C LEU A 169 6.74 17.17 17.43
N LEU A 170 6.43 17.92 18.49
CA LEU A 170 6.31 17.38 19.85
C LEU A 170 5.22 16.30 19.94
N ARG A 171 4.06 16.53 19.31
CA ARG A 171 2.96 15.57 19.28
C ARG A 171 3.39 14.28 18.56
N ASP A 172 4.03 14.39 17.40
CA ASP A 172 4.46 13.24 16.61
C ASP A 172 5.57 12.45 17.31
N LEU A 173 6.56 13.13 17.91
CA LEU A 173 7.63 12.49 18.70
C LEU A 173 7.06 11.75 19.93
N SER A 174 6.03 12.29 20.56
CA SER A 174 5.42 11.70 21.76
C SER A 174 4.79 10.31 21.52
N VAL A 175 4.52 9.95 20.27
CA VAL A 175 3.99 8.63 19.88
C VAL A 175 5.05 7.54 20.02
N ILE A 176 6.32 7.86 19.76
CA ILE A 176 7.39 6.86 19.60
C ILE A 176 7.62 6.05 20.88
N PRO A 177 7.80 6.66 22.08
CA PRO A 177 8.06 5.90 23.29
C PRO A 177 6.96 4.89 23.67
N PRO A 178 5.67 5.26 23.79
CA PRO A 178 4.61 4.32 24.13
C PRO A 178 4.38 3.28 23.04
N LEU A 179 4.55 3.64 21.76
CA LEU A 179 4.41 2.69 20.65
C LEU A 179 5.49 1.60 20.68
N ASN A 180 6.75 1.96 20.95
CA ASN A 180 7.85 0.99 21.11
C ASN A 180 7.64 0.03 22.29
N ILE A 181 7.08 0.52 23.40
CA ILE A 181 6.73 -0.33 24.55
C ILE A 181 5.64 -1.33 24.14
N GLN A 182 4.58 -0.84 23.47
CA GLN A 182 3.50 -1.67 22.97
C GLN A 182 4.01 -2.72 21.96
N ALA A 183 4.99 -2.35 21.12
CA ALA A 183 5.59 -3.26 20.14
C ALA A 183 6.20 -4.51 20.80
N GLN A 184 6.83 -4.35 21.97
CA GLN A 184 7.41 -5.48 22.72
C GLN A 184 6.35 -6.47 23.22
N GLU A 185 5.14 -5.99 23.50
CA GLU A 185 3.99 -6.84 23.87
C GLU A 185 3.36 -7.52 22.65
N ASN A 186 3.28 -6.79 21.53
CA ASN A 186 2.57 -7.23 20.34
C ASN A 186 3.39 -8.18 19.46
N LEU A 187 4.73 -8.02 19.40
CA LEU A 187 5.61 -8.76 18.48
C LEU A 187 5.87 -10.21 18.93
N THR A 188 4.84 -11.04 18.82
CA THR A 188 4.88 -12.46 19.19
C THR A 188 5.19 -13.40 18.01
N GLY A 189 5.22 -12.89 16.79
CA GLY A 189 5.43 -13.66 15.55
C GLY A 189 6.84 -14.25 15.42
N ASN A 190 6.96 -15.24 14.54
CA ASN A 190 8.20 -16.01 14.30
C ASN A 190 8.74 -15.85 12.86
N ALA A 191 8.61 -14.68 12.24
CA ALA A 191 9.05 -14.46 10.85
C ALA A 191 10.52 -13.97 10.80
N ALA A 192 11.47 -14.89 10.66
CA ALA A 192 12.89 -14.60 10.90
C ALA A 192 13.46 -13.45 10.04
N GLU A 193 13.19 -13.44 8.73
CA GLU A 193 13.74 -12.41 7.84
C GLU A 193 13.05 -11.06 8.04
N LEU A 194 11.75 -11.03 8.36
CA LEU A 194 11.06 -9.78 8.72
C LEU A 194 11.66 -9.16 9.98
N TRP A 195 12.04 -9.99 10.96
CA TRP A 195 12.72 -9.48 12.16
C TRP A 195 14.10 -8.89 11.83
N GLN A 196 14.90 -9.59 11.02
CA GLN A 196 16.22 -9.09 10.62
C GLN A 196 16.13 -7.79 9.81
N ALA A 197 15.22 -7.73 8.83
CA ALA A 197 15.02 -6.52 8.03
C ALA A 197 14.44 -5.38 8.88
N GLY A 198 13.48 -5.68 9.76
CA GLY A 198 12.82 -4.71 10.62
C GLY A 198 13.75 -4.07 11.65
N ILE A 199 14.71 -4.81 12.22
CA ILE A 199 15.73 -4.24 13.11
C ILE A 199 16.47 -3.09 12.41
N ARG A 200 16.95 -3.32 11.19
CA ARG A 200 17.64 -2.29 10.41
C ARG A 200 16.77 -1.06 10.15
N VAL A 201 15.47 -1.25 9.95
CA VAL A 201 14.51 -0.14 9.78
C VAL A 201 14.42 0.71 11.05
N ILE A 202 14.33 0.07 12.22
CA ILE A 202 14.26 0.77 13.52
C ILE A 202 15.60 1.43 13.89
N GLU A 203 16.74 0.80 13.59
CA GLU A 203 18.07 1.41 13.72
C GLU A 203 18.20 2.68 12.87
N ASN A 204 17.75 2.62 11.62
CA ASN A 204 17.77 3.78 10.73
C ASN A 204 16.86 4.91 11.23
N GLN A 205 15.75 4.59 11.91
CA GLN A 205 14.94 5.60 12.58
C GLN A 205 15.70 6.29 13.72
N ALA A 206 16.48 5.57 14.52
CA ALA A 206 17.32 6.19 15.54
C ALA A 206 18.29 7.21 14.93
N ASN A 207 18.95 6.84 13.82
CA ASN A 207 19.82 7.75 13.07
C ASN A 207 19.06 8.97 12.51
N ALA A 208 17.81 8.80 12.07
CA ALA A 208 16.96 9.90 11.61
C ALA A 208 16.60 10.86 12.75
N LEU A 209 16.26 10.34 13.94
CA LEU A 209 16.00 11.13 15.13
C LEU A 209 17.26 11.90 15.58
N GLU A 210 18.44 11.28 15.55
CA GLU A 210 19.71 11.95 15.84
C GLU A 210 19.99 13.12 14.89
N ARG A 211 19.60 13.01 13.61
CA ARG A 211 19.71 14.13 12.66
C ARG A 211 18.82 15.32 13.02
N ILE A 212 17.70 15.11 13.74
CA ILE A 212 16.84 16.21 14.21
C ILE A 212 17.60 17.11 15.19
N LEU A 213 18.46 16.55 16.04
CA LEU A 213 19.24 17.31 17.02
C LEU A 213 20.15 18.37 16.38
N ASN A 214 20.52 18.19 15.11
CA ASN A 214 21.39 19.11 14.35
C ASN A 214 20.60 20.10 13.49
N LYS A 215 19.26 20.13 13.57
CA LYS A 215 18.43 21.07 12.83
C LYS A 215 18.43 22.44 13.53
N GLU A 216 18.33 23.50 12.74
CA GLU A 216 18.32 24.87 13.23
C GLU A 216 17.18 25.11 14.23
N GLY A 217 17.48 25.75 15.36
CA GLY A 217 16.51 26.06 16.42
C GLY A 217 16.20 24.91 17.39
N ILE A 218 16.68 23.69 17.13
CA ILE A 218 16.42 22.55 18.00
C ILE A 218 17.26 22.63 19.28
N ALA A 219 18.54 22.99 19.19
CA ALA A 219 19.42 23.06 20.37
C ALA A 219 18.99 24.10 21.41
N GLU A 220 18.23 25.12 21.00
CA GLU A 220 17.70 26.18 21.84
C GLU A 220 16.33 25.86 22.46
N ASP A 221 15.72 24.73 22.06
CA ASP A 221 14.39 24.30 22.51
C ASP A 221 14.49 23.08 23.43
N ASP A 222 14.60 23.32 24.73
CA ASP A 222 14.77 22.27 25.75
C ASP A 222 13.68 21.19 25.70
N GLU A 223 12.44 21.55 25.33
CA GLU A 223 11.31 20.61 25.28
C GLU A 223 11.42 19.68 24.07
N ILE A 224 11.71 20.23 22.88
CA ILE A 224 11.93 19.38 21.69
C ILE A 224 13.18 18.53 21.88
N MET A 225 14.26 19.11 22.41
CA MET A 225 15.48 18.36 22.70
C MET A 225 15.20 17.17 23.60
N ALA A 226 14.45 17.36 24.69
CA ALA A 226 14.06 16.27 25.58
C ALA A 226 13.21 15.21 24.87
N ALA A 227 12.23 15.63 24.04
CA ALA A 227 11.38 14.71 23.30
C ALA A 227 12.16 13.87 22.26
N VAL A 228 13.08 14.49 21.51
CA VAL A 228 13.94 13.79 20.55
C VAL A 228 14.86 12.81 21.27
N LEU A 229 15.49 13.22 22.37
CA LEU A 229 16.38 12.36 23.16
C LEU A 229 15.63 11.15 23.76
N GLU A 230 14.40 11.33 24.25
CA GLU A 230 13.59 10.21 24.73
C GLU A 230 13.16 9.29 23.58
N ALA A 231 12.80 9.82 22.42
CA ALA A 231 12.48 9.02 21.24
C ALA A 231 13.69 8.18 20.77
N ILE A 232 14.90 8.76 20.76
CA ILE A 232 16.16 8.04 20.48
C ILE A 232 16.37 6.95 21.53
N ALA A 233 16.30 7.29 22.81
CA ALA A 233 16.53 6.34 23.89
C ALA A 233 15.55 5.16 23.84
N SER A 234 14.26 5.43 23.60
CA SER A 234 13.24 4.40 23.41
C SER A 234 13.52 3.53 22.19
N THR A 235 13.86 4.13 21.05
CA THR A 235 14.17 3.40 19.80
C THR A 235 15.39 2.49 19.96
N ASN A 236 16.43 2.94 20.68
CA ASN A 236 17.62 2.15 20.97
C ASN A 236 17.33 0.99 21.93
N ARG A 237 16.52 1.21 22.98
CA ARG A 237 16.05 0.14 23.87
C ARG A 237 15.24 -0.90 23.10
N PHE A 238 14.36 -0.45 22.21
CA PHE A 238 13.55 -1.34 21.38
C PHE A 238 14.40 -2.17 20.41
N THR A 239 15.36 -1.55 19.71
CA THR A 239 16.32 -2.24 18.84
C THR A 239 17.12 -3.31 19.60
N SER A 240 17.58 -3.00 20.81
CA SER A 240 18.30 -3.95 21.66
C SER A 240 17.42 -5.15 22.01
N TRP A 241 16.16 -4.90 22.39
CA TRP A 241 15.19 -5.96 22.65
C TRP A 241 14.91 -6.81 21.40
N LEU A 242 14.70 -6.18 20.24
CA LEU A 242 14.47 -6.87 18.97
C LEU A 242 15.65 -7.78 18.62
N SER A 243 16.88 -7.32 18.82
CA SER A 243 18.10 -8.07 18.54
C SER A 243 18.21 -9.33 19.40
N GLU A 244 17.82 -9.25 20.69
CA GLU A 244 17.76 -10.44 21.56
C GLU A 244 16.67 -11.42 21.14
N GLN A 245 15.46 -10.91 20.84
CA GLN A 245 14.35 -11.74 20.40
C GLN A 245 14.59 -12.37 19.01
N ALA A 246 15.29 -11.70 18.11
CA ALA A 246 15.57 -12.18 16.76
C ALA A 246 16.42 -13.47 16.75
N LYS A 247 17.28 -13.67 17.77
CA LYS A 247 18.14 -14.87 17.89
C LYS A 247 17.37 -16.18 17.92
N ILE A 248 16.12 -16.15 18.39
CA ILE A 248 15.25 -17.33 18.50
C ILE A 248 14.23 -17.44 17.37
N LYS A 249 14.25 -16.51 16.38
CA LYS A 249 13.28 -16.52 15.28
C LYS A 249 13.75 -17.44 14.16
N THR A 250 12.89 -18.35 13.73
CA THR A 250 13.22 -19.42 12.78
C THR A 250 12.14 -19.69 11.73
N GLY A 251 10.96 -19.10 11.88
CA GLY A 251 9.82 -19.37 11.01
C GLY A 251 9.86 -18.55 9.71
N PRO A 252 9.03 -18.95 8.73
CA PRO A 252 9.00 -18.33 7.42
C PRO A 252 8.38 -16.92 7.44
N SER A 253 8.88 -16.05 6.56
CA SER A 253 8.33 -14.71 6.32
C SER A 253 7.18 -14.72 5.32
N GLY A 254 7.17 -15.68 4.39
CA GLY A 254 6.10 -15.83 3.40
C GLY A 254 4.74 -16.14 4.02
N ILE A 255 3.68 -15.81 3.29
CA ILE A 255 2.28 -16.13 3.64
C ILE A 255 1.77 -17.41 2.98
N GLY A 256 2.54 -18.03 2.07
CA GLY A 256 2.10 -19.19 1.29
C GLY A 256 1.33 -18.79 0.02
N LYS A 257 1.25 -19.72 -0.93
CA LYS A 257 0.71 -19.44 -2.28
C LYS A 257 -0.80 -19.27 -2.28
N GLU A 258 -1.49 -20.04 -1.45
CA GLU A 258 -2.95 -20.01 -1.30
C GLU A 258 -3.37 -18.65 -0.75
N ASN A 259 -2.69 -18.18 0.30
CA ASN A 259 -2.95 -16.86 0.87
C ASN A 259 -2.54 -15.73 -0.07
N TYR A 260 -1.45 -15.89 -0.82
CA TYR A 260 -1.04 -14.92 -1.83
C TYR A 260 -2.07 -14.80 -2.96
N SER A 261 -2.54 -15.93 -3.49
CA SER A 261 -3.59 -15.97 -4.52
C SER A 261 -4.89 -15.37 -4.00
N TRP A 262 -5.27 -15.69 -2.77
CA TRP A 262 -6.44 -15.09 -2.13
C TRP A 262 -6.30 -13.57 -2.03
N TYR A 263 -5.14 -13.07 -1.60
CA TYR A 263 -4.90 -11.63 -1.47
C TYR A 263 -4.96 -10.91 -2.83
N LEU A 264 -4.33 -11.48 -3.86
CA LEU A 264 -4.42 -10.96 -5.23
C LEU A 264 -5.88 -10.81 -5.67
N GLN A 265 -6.69 -11.84 -5.50
CA GLN A 265 -8.07 -11.89 -6.01
C GLN A 265 -9.05 -11.06 -5.19
N ASN A 266 -8.88 -11.02 -3.87
CA ASN A 266 -9.88 -10.45 -2.96
C ASN A 266 -9.51 -9.07 -2.42
N VAL A 267 -8.25 -8.63 -2.60
CA VAL A 267 -7.76 -7.32 -2.15
C VAL A 267 -7.24 -6.49 -3.32
N HIS A 268 -6.40 -7.06 -4.18
CA HIS A 268 -5.91 -6.35 -5.37
C HIS A 268 -6.84 -6.49 -6.59
N LEU A 269 -7.89 -7.29 -6.49
CA LEU A 269 -8.86 -7.57 -7.56
C LEU A 269 -8.19 -8.08 -8.86
N VAL A 270 -7.04 -8.73 -8.72
CA VAL A 270 -6.33 -9.40 -9.81
C VAL A 270 -6.90 -10.82 -9.94
N PRO A 271 -7.48 -11.20 -11.10
CA PRO A 271 -8.20 -12.48 -11.24
C PRO A 271 -7.26 -13.70 -11.31
N LEU A 272 -5.95 -13.47 -11.30
CA LEU A 272 -4.92 -14.49 -11.46
C LEU A 272 -4.51 -15.10 -10.12
N SER A 273 -4.17 -16.39 -10.14
CA SER A 273 -3.51 -17.06 -9.02
C SER A 273 -2.00 -16.79 -9.01
N TRP A 274 -1.32 -17.16 -7.92
CA TRP A 274 0.15 -17.14 -7.87
C TRP A 274 0.77 -17.97 -9.01
N GLU A 275 0.21 -19.14 -9.32
CA GLU A 275 0.68 -20.01 -10.40
C GLU A 275 0.55 -19.35 -11.78
N ASP A 276 -0.56 -18.64 -12.03
CA ASP A 276 -0.80 -17.93 -13.28
C ASP A 276 0.22 -16.80 -13.47
N GLU A 277 0.45 -15.99 -12.42
CA GLU A 277 1.47 -14.93 -12.42
C GLU A 277 2.86 -15.50 -12.70
N VAL A 278 3.25 -16.59 -12.02
CA VAL A 278 4.54 -17.23 -12.25
C VAL A 278 4.68 -17.76 -13.68
N LEU A 279 3.61 -18.32 -14.25
CA LEU A 279 3.61 -18.78 -15.64
C LEU A 279 3.83 -17.61 -16.61
N LEU A 280 3.07 -16.52 -16.44
CA LEU A 280 3.19 -15.33 -17.28
C LEU A 280 4.58 -14.71 -17.17
N LEU A 281 5.10 -14.54 -15.95
CA LEU A 281 6.42 -13.96 -15.71
C LEU A 281 7.54 -14.82 -16.31
N LYS A 282 7.46 -16.15 -16.21
CA LYS A 282 8.44 -17.05 -16.86
C LYS A 282 8.40 -16.93 -18.38
N ARG A 283 7.20 -16.81 -18.97
CA ARG A 283 7.05 -16.61 -20.42
C ARG A 283 7.65 -15.28 -20.86
N GLU A 284 7.36 -14.20 -20.14
CA GLU A 284 7.89 -12.88 -20.45
C GLU A 284 9.40 -12.80 -20.24
N LEU A 285 9.94 -13.48 -19.22
CA LEU A 285 11.38 -13.61 -19.02
C LEU A 285 12.03 -14.32 -20.21
N ALA A 286 11.48 -15.45 -20.66
CA ALA A 286 11.99 -16.16 -21.83
C ALA A 286 11.95 -15.28 -23.08
N ARG A 287 10.85 -14.55 -23.31
CA ARG A 287 10.71 -13.62 -24.44
C ARG A 287 11.75 -12.50 -24.38
N ALA A 288 11.97 -11.91 -23.20
CA ALA A 288 12.96 -10.85 -23.00
C ALA A 288 14.38 -11.35 -23.30
N TRP A 289 14.74 -12.53 -22.81
CA TRP A 289 16.03 -13.17 -23.09
C TRP A 289 16.23 -13.50 -24.56
N THR A 290 15.21 -14.05 -25.24
CA THR A 290 15.27 -14.32 -26.68
C THR A 290 15.48 -13.02 -27.46
N SER A 291 14.73 -11.96 -27.12
CA SER A 291 14.85 -10.66 -27.78
C SER A 291 16.26 -10.08 -27.58
N LEU A 292 16.79 -10.12 -26.36
CA LEU A 292 18.16 -9.69 -26.06
C LEU A 292 19.19 -10.46 -26.89
N LYS A 293 19.10 -11.79 -26.94
CA LYS A 293 20.05 -12.62 -27.69
C LYS A 293 19.99 -12.36 -29.21
N LEU A 294 18.80 -12.08 -29.75
CA LEU A 294 18.65 -11.69 -31.15
C LEU A 294 19.31 -10.33 -31.44
N GLU A 295 19.16 -9.35 -30.56
CA GLU A 295 19.81 -8.05 -30.71
C GLU A 295 21.33 -8.13 -30.52
N GLU A 296 21.82 -8.90 -29.55
CA GLU A 296 23.26 -9.18 -29.40
C GLU A 296 23.81 -9.84 -30.66
N HIS A 297 23.09 -10.81 -31.23
CA HIS A 297 23.52 -11.46 -32.46
C HIS A 297 23.51 -10.50 -33.65
N ARG A 298 22.48 -9.65 -33.79
CA ARG A 298 22.41 -8.63 -34.85
C ARG A 298 23.59 -7.65 -34.76
N ASN A 299 23.95 -7.25 -33.54
CA ASN A 299 24.97 -6.25 -33.26
C ASN A 299 26.35 -6.85 -32.94
N ARG A 300 26.57 -8.15 -33.18
CA ARG A 300 27.79 -8.89 -32.81
C ARG A 300 29.12 -8.34 -33.34
N ALA A 301 29.08 -7.47 -34.34
CA ALA A 301 30.26 -6.81 -34.92
C ALA A 301 30.56 -5.44 -34.29
N LEU A 302 29.69 -4.94 -33.41
CA LEU A 302 29.89 -3.72 -32.64
C LEU A 302 30.55 -4.05 -31.30
N PRO A 303 31.31 -3.11 -30.71
CA PRO A 303 31.81 -3.29 -29.35
C PRO A 303 30.65 -3.43 -28.35
N PRO A 304 30.83 -4.17 -27.24
CA PRO A 304 29.82 -4.26 -26.18
C PRO A 304 29.41 -2.87 -25.66
N LEU A 305 28.12 -2.68 -25.44
CA LEU A 305 27.62 -1.48 -24.77
C LEU A 305 28.12 -1.47 -23.32
N MET A 306 28.67 -0.34 -22.88
CA MET A 306 28.93 -0.14 -21.47
C MET A 306 27.59 0.05 -20.76
N ALA A 307 27.41 -0.64 -19.63
CA ALA A 307 26.24 -0.44 -18.79
C ALA A 307 26.11 1.05 -18.45
N ALA A 308 24.89 1.58 -18.56
CA ALA A 308 24.63 2.92 -18.10
C ALA A 308 24.89 2.96 -16.58
N ASN A 309 25.83 3.79 -16.15
CA ASN A 309 25.98 4.10 -14.74
C ASN A 309 24.95 5.18 -14.40
N SER A 310 24.15 4.94 -13.35
CA SER A 310 23.37 6.03 -12.74
C SER A 310 24.36 7.10 -12.22
N PRO A 311 24.10 8.41 -12.43
CA PRO A 311 24.97 9.49 -11.97
C PRO A 311 25.23 9.50 -10.47
#